data_AF-A0A7C5KFR1-F1
#
_entry.id   AF-A0A7C5KFR1-F1
#
_cell.length_a   1.000
_cell.length_b   1.000
_cell.length_c   1.000
_cell.angle_alpha   90.00
_cell.angle_beta   90.00
_cell.angle_gamma   90.00
#
_symmetry.space_group_name_H-M   'P 1'
#
loop_
_entity.id
_entity.type
_entity.pdbx_description
1 polymer ?
#
loop_
_entity_poly.entity_id
_entity_poly.type
_entity_poly.pdbx_seq_one_letter_code
_entity_poly.pdbx_strand_id
1 'polypeptide(L)'
;MFVIGQRWMSEAEPDLGLGSVVEVEGRRVKLRFPATGEERTYAQQGAPLSRVRFDVGEEIEDAAGNRLEVLEAEERDGLVRYRCRTPDGQVVELPEQQLDDRMRLNRPQDKLLARRIDPDAWFGLRYRTWLRNADNWRSPVFGLVGPRVDLIPHQLYIAHEVASRQAPRVLLADEVGLGKTIEAGLIMHRLLLSERVRRVLIVVPEALLYQWLVEMLRRFNLRLSIFDDDRFVASDEENPFLGEQRVL
;
A
#
# COMPACT_ATOMS: atom_id res chain seq x y z
N MET A 1 17.15 0.77 22.92
CA MET A 1 16.61 2.09 23.34
C MET A 1 16.78 3.03 22.16
N PHE A 2 15.74 3.78 21.80
CA PHE A 2 15.84 4.73 20.69
C PHE A 2 16.62 5.96 21.12
N VAL A 3 17.57 6.39 20.31
CA VAL A 3 18.36 7.62 20.51
C VAL A 3 18.17 8.50 19.29
N ILE A 4 18.09 9.81 19.48
CA ILE A 4 17.96 10.77 18.39
C ILE A 4 19.16 10.66 17.46
N GLY A 5 18.91 10.63 16.15
CA GLY A 5 19.93 10.45 15.11
C GLY A 5 20.14 9.00 14.65
N GLN A 6 19.58 8.03 15.38
CA GLN A 6 19.65 6.64 14.99
C GLN A 6 18.93 6.37 13.66
N ARG A 7 19.55 5.59 12.78
CA ARG A 7 18.96 5.04 11.55
C ARG A 7 18.19 3.73 11.77
N TRP A 8 16.96 3.69 11.29
CA TRP A 8 16.01 2.58 11.45
C TRP A 8 15.17 2.42 10.18
N MET A 9 14.74 1.21 9.88
CA MET A 9 13.88 0.90 8.74
C MET A 9 12.52 0.41 9.23
N SER A 10 11.45 0.76 8.50
CA SER A 10 10.11 0.18 8.69
C SER A 10 10.00 -1.17 7.98
N GLU A 11 9.73 -2.23 8.70
CA GLU A 11 9.47 -3.56 8.12
C GLU A 11 8.10 -3.64 7.44
N ALA A 12 7.14 -2.84 7.90
CA ALA A 12 5.79 -2.78 7.34
C ALA A 12 5.72 -1.94 6.05
N GLU A 13 6.56 -0.90 5.95
CA GLU A 13 6.60 0.05 4.84
C GLU A 13 8.04 0.17 4.29
N PRO A 14 8.58 -0.90 3.66
CA PRO A 14 9.97 -0.94 3.19
C PRO A 14 10.30 0.11 2.11
N ASP A 15 9.29 0.62 1.42
CA ASP A 15 9.44 1.62 0.35
C ASP A 15 9.80 3.02 0.88
N LEU A 16 9.61 3.27 2.19
CA LEU A 16 10.02 4.52 2.83
C LEU A 16 11.54 4.68 2.93
N GLY A 17 12.31 3.59 2.77
CA GLY A 17 13.76 3.60 2.90
C GLY A 17 14.23 3.72 4.36
N LEU A 18 15.41 4.34 4.55
CA LEU A 18 16.04 4.47 5.84
C LEU A 18 15.54 5.74 6.57
N GLY A 19 14.95 5.55 7.74
CA GLY A 19 14.45 6.62 8.61
C GLY A 19 15.46 7.01 9.67
N SER A 20 15.40 8.26 10.13
CA SER A 20 16.18 8.79 11.26
C SER A 20 15.25 9.10 12.43
N VAL A 21 15.66 8.70 13.64
CA VAL A 21 14.93 9.06 14.86
C VAL A 21 15.10 10.55 15.10
N VAL A 22 13.98 11.29 15.02
CA VAL A 22 13.97 12.74 15.26
C VAL A 22 13.52 13.07 16.66
N GLU A 23 12.71 12.20 17.28
CA GLU A 23 12.06 12.50 18.55
C GLU A 23 11.71 11.22 19.30
N VAL A 24 11.88 11.24 20.62
CA VAL A 24 11.57 10.13 21.53
C VAL A 24 10.81 10.69 22.73
N GLU A 25 9.49 10.51 22.75
CA GLU A 25 8.61 11.00 23.83
C GLU A 25 7.88 9.86 24.52
N GLY A 26 8.16 9.65 25.81
CA GLY A 26 7.51 8.64 26.64
C GLY A 26 7.60 7.24 26.02
N ARG A 27 6.46 6.73 25.52
CA ARG A 27 6.33 5.41 24.87
C ARG A 27 6.29 5.46 23.34
N ARG A 28 6.54 6.62 22.74
CA ARG A 28 6.50 6.81 21.28
C ARG A 28 7.88 7.16 20.75
N VAL A 29 8.11 6.85 19.48
CA VAL A 29 9.29 7.25 18.73
C VAL A 29 8.83 7.77 17.38
N LYS A 30 9.37 8.92 16.97
CA LYS A 30 9.09 9.55 15.68
C LYS A 30 10.30 9.40 14.77
N LEU A 31 10.06 8.89 13.57
CA LEU A 31 11.08 8.74 12.53
C LEU A 31 10.73 9.65 11.35
N ARG A 32 11.74 10.31 10.80
CA ARG A 32 11.68 10.99 9.50
C ARG A 32 12.36 10.12 8.45
N PHE A 33 11.70 9.90 7.32
CA PHE A 33 12.18 9.15 6.17
C PHE A 33 12.56 10.12 5.05
N PRO A 34 13.83 10.52 4.90
CA PRO A 34 14.19 11.60 3.98
C PRO A 34 14.03 11.21 2.51
N ALA A 35 14.08 9.92 2.18
CA ALA A 35 13.88 9.43 0.81
C ALA A 35 12.48 9.75 0.25
N THR A 36 11.45 9.76 1.10
CA THR A 36 10.06 10.08 0.73
C THR A 36 9.58 11.43 1.29
N GLY A 37 10.31 12.00 2.24
CA GLY A 37 9.89 13.21 2.97
C GLY A 37 8.83 12.95 4.04
N GLU A 38 8.51 11.69 4.33
CA GLU A 38 7.44 11.33 5.25
C GLU A 38 7.93 11.21 6.70
N GLU A 39 7.00 11.42 7.64
CA GLU A 39 7.23 11.19 9.06
C GLU A 39 6.25 10.14 9.58
N ARG A 40 6.72 9.24 10.44
CA ARG A 40 5.89 8.20 11.08
C ARG A 40 6.17 8.17 12.57
N THR A 41 5.12 7.91 13.33
CA THR A 41 5.21 7.75 14.79
C THR A 41 4.82 6.34 15.17
N TYR A 42 5.70 5.65 15.88
CA TYR A 42 5.49 4.26 16.34
C TYR A 42 5.47 4.20 17.86
N ALA A 43 4.81 3.17 18.41
CA ALA A 43 4.96 2.81 19.82
C ALA A 43 6.32 2.13 20.01
N GLN A 44 7.10 2.48 21.04
CA GLN A 44 8.43 1.91 21.25
C GLN A 44 8.41 0.39 21.46
N GLN A 45 7.34 -0.13 22.06
CA GLN A 45 7.14 -1.57 22.24
C GLN A 45 6.40 -2.15 21.05
N GLY A 46 6.98 -3.17 20.41
CA GLY A 46 6.35 -3.87 19.29
C GLY A 46 6.30 -3.07 17.99
N ALA A 47 7.04 -1.96 17.88
CA ALA A 47 7.21 -1.29 16.60
C ALA A 47 7.81 -2.27 15.56
N PRO A 48 7.27 -2.34 14.33
CA PRO A 48 7.87 -3.09 13.23
C PRO A 48 9.06 -2.31 12.66
N LEU A 49 10.00 -1.91 13.53
CA LEU A 49 11.18 -1.13 13.21
C LEU A 49 12.41 -1.99 13.41
N SER A 50 13.25 -2.04 12.38
CA SER A 50 14.50 -2.76 12.37
C SER A 50 15.67 -1.77 12.40
N ARG A 51 16.55 -1.92 13.40
CA ARG A 51 17.76 -1.10 13.54
C ARG A 51 18.72 -1.48 12.40
N VAL A 52 19.22 -0.48 11.67
CA VAL A 52 20.19 -0.72 10.60
C VAL A 52 21.61 -0.53 11.15
N ARG A 53 22.41 -1.57 10.98
CA ARG A 53 23.84 -1.64 11.35
C ARG A 53 24.55 -2.43 10.27
N PHE A 54 25.79 -2.03 9.99
CA PHE A 54 26.66 -2.73 9.05
C PHE A 54 27.83 -3.37 9.77
N ASP A 55 28.22 -4.53 9.31
CA ASP A 55 29.36 -5.28 9.82
C ASP A 55 30.65 -4.92 9.06
N VAL A 56 31.80 -5.21 9.66
CA VAL A 56 33.11 -5.02 9.02
C VAL A 56 33.20 -5.87 7.75
N GLY A 57 33.59 -5.25 6.63
CA GLY A 57 33.68 -5.84 5.31
C GLY A 57 32.44 -5.61 4.43
N GLU A 58 31.37 -5.00 4.94
CA GLU A 58 30.20 -4.65 4.13
C GLU A 58 30.44 -3.36 3.32
N GLU A 59 29.85 -3.30 2.13
CA GLU A 59 29.82 -2.08 1.31
C GLU A 59 28.59 -1.25 1.68
N ILE A 60 28.81 0.05 1.92
CA ILE A 60 27.78 1.03 2.23
C ILE A 60 27.89 2.24 1.30
N GLU A 61 26.80 2.99 1.14
CA GLU A 61 26.78 4.24 0.37
C GLU A 61 26.55 5.43 1.32
N ASP A 62 27.33 6.49 1.15
CA ASP A 62 27.09 7.77 1.83
C ASP A 62 25.96 8.58 1.15
N ALA A 63 25.51 9.66 1.79
CA ALA A 63 24.48 10.54 1.23
C ALA A 63 24.86 11.20 -0.12
N ALA A 64 26.14 11.18 -0.51
CA ALA A 64 26.62 11.67 -1.80
C ALA A 64 26.67 10.55 -2.88
N GLY A 65 26.37 9.30 -2.52
CA GLY A 65 26.39 8.14 -3.40
C GLY A 65 27.77 7.49 -3.57
N ASN A 66 28.75 7.82 -2.71
CA ASN A 66 30.05 7.17 -2.74
C ASN A 66 29.96 5.80 -2.06
N ARG A 67 30.49 4.77 -2.73
CA ARG A 67 30.61 3.42 -2.17
C ARG A 67 31.83 3.31 -1.27
N LEU A 68 31.62 2.79 -0.07
CA LEU A 68 32.63 2.72 0.98
C LEU A 68 32.62 1.31 1.59
N GLU A 69 33.80 0.74 1.82
CA GLU A 69 33.95 -0.54 2.53
C GLU A 69 34.13 -0.30 4.02
N VAL A 70 33.33 -0.94 4.88
CA VAL A 70 33.41 -0.77 6.35
C VAL A 70 34.65 -1.50 6.89
N LEU A 71 35.59 -0.77 7.49
CA LEU A 71 36.77 -1.33 8.16
C LEU A 71 36.53 -1.56 9.65
N GLU A 72 35.75 -0.68 10.27
CA GLU A 72 35.46 -0.72 11.71
C GLU A 72 34.14 0.00 12.00
N ALA A 73 33.39 -0.49 12.98
CA ALA A 73 32.15 0.12 13.46
C ALA A 73 32.23 0.31 14.98
N GLU A 74 32.25 1.55 15.43
CA GLU A 74 32.24 1.91 16.86
C GLU A 74 30.88 2.50 17.26
N GLU A 75 30.31 2.03 18.36
CA GLU A 75 29.11 2.63 18.96
C GLU A 75 29.51 3.57 20.11
N ARG A 76 29.15 4.86 19.98
CA ARG A 76 29.34 5.89 21.01
C ARG A 76 28.02 6.60 21.25
N ASP A 77 27.60 6.70 22.51
CA ASP A 77 26.33 7.31 22.93
C ASP A 77 25.08 6.75 22.22
N GLY A 78 25.12 5.47 21.84
CA GLY A 78 24.03 4.80 21.12
C GLY A 78 23.95 5.11 19.62
N LEU A 79 24.93 5.85 19.09
CA LEU A 79 25.10 6.12 17.66
C LEU A 79 26.31 5.36 17.11
N VAL A 80 26.20 4.85 15.89
CA VAL A 80 27.28 4.12 15.22
C VAL A 80 28.09 5.07 14.32
N ARG A 81 29.41 5.00 14.45
CA ARG A 81 30.38 5.63 13.55
C ARG A 81 31.16 4.54 12.82
N TYR A 82 31.14 4.61 11.50
CA TYR A 82 31.86 3.69 10.64
C TYR A 82 33.17 4.33 10.21
N ARG A 83 34.30 3.61 10.34
CA ARG A 83 35.52 3.94 9.59
C ARG A 83 35.48 3.13 8.31
N CYS A 84 35.50 3.80 7.18
CA CYS A 84 35.33 3.18 5.89
C CYS A 84 36.49 3.52 4.94
N ARG A 85 36.74 2.64 3.98
CA ARG A 85 37.70 2.85 2.91
C ARG A 85 36.97 3.28 1.63
N THR A 86 37.41 4.38 1.03
CA THR A 86 36.94 4.80 -0.30
C THR A 86 37.58 3.93 -1.40
N PRO A 87 37.04 3.92 -2.63
CA PRO A 87 37.65 3.20 -3.75
C PRO A 87 39.07 3.68 -4.06
N ASP A 88 39.38 4.94 -3.74
CA ASP A 88 40.71 5.56 -3.87
C ASP A 88 41.67 5.18 -2.72
N GLY A 89 41.24 4.33 -1.79
CA GLY A 89 42.04 3.82 -0.68
C GLY A 89 42.15 4.77 0.53
N GLN A 90 41.44 5.90 0.53
CA GLN A 90 41.41 6.82 1.67
C GLN A 90 40.49 6.29 2.77
N VAL A 91 40.88 6.49 4.03
CA VAL A 91 40.03 6.14 5.18
C VAL A 91 39.23 7.36 5.60
N VAL A 92 37.91 7.23 5.59
CA VAL A 92 36.95 8.27 5.97
C VAL A 92 36.11 7.79 7.15
N GLU A 93 35.69 8.73 7.99
CA GLU A 93 34.75 8.42 9.09
C GLU A 93 33.34 8.83 8.65
N LEU A 94 32.41 7.89 8.66
CA LEU A 94 31.02 8.08 8.29
C LEU A 94 30.12 7.85 9.51
N PRO A 95 29.53 8.92 10.09
CA PRO A 95 28.46 8.77 11.07
C PRO A 95 27.23 8.12 10.44
N GLU A 96 26.51 7.27 11.16
CA GLU A 96 25.31 6.60 10.62
C GLU A 96 24.26 7.58 10.05
N GLN A 97 24.21 8.82 10.55
CA GLN A 97 23.30 9.86 10.07
C GLN A 97 23.53 10.24 8.60
N GLN A 98 24.73 9.99 8.07
CA GLN A 98 25.13 10.29 6.70
C GLN A 98 25.04 9.08 5.77
N LEU A 99 24.50 7.95 6.24
CA LEU A 99 24.16 6.80 5.38
C LEU A 99 23.07 7.18 4.38
N ASP A 100 23.20 6.68 3.15
CA ASP A 100 22.18 6.86 2.11
C ASP A 100 20.76 6.51 2.59
N ASP A 101 19.83 7.41 2.33
CA ASP A 101 18.41 7.26 2.70
C ASP A 101 17.69 6.25 1.81
N ARG A 102 18.19 6.01 0.59
CA ARG A 102 17.57 5.15 -0.42
C ARG A 102 17.99 3.69 -0.27
N MET A 103 18.77 3.36 0.74
CA MET A 103 19.27 2.01 0.93
C MET A 103 18.12 1.00 1.14
N ARG A 104 17.87 0.18 0.13
CA ARG A 104 16.83 -0.86 0.14
C ARG A 104 17.38 -2.17 0.70
N LEU A 105 17.53 -2.26 2.02
CA LEU A 105 17.91 -3.50 2.72
C LEU A 105 16.76 -4.54 2.81
N ASN A 106 15.93 -4.65 1.77
CA ASN A 106 14.72 -5.48 1.77
C ASN A 106 14.79 -6.66 0.81
N ARG A 107 15.95 -6.89 0.16
CA ARG A 107 16.13 -8.12 -0.60
C ARG A 107 16.35 -9.28 0.38
N PRO A 108 15.61 -10.38 0.26
CA PRO A 108 15.75 -11.53 1.17
C PRO A 108 17.20 -12.04 1.29
N GLN A 109 17.98 -11.98 0.21
CA GLN A 109 19.39 -12.36 0.24
C GLN A 109 20.24 -11.47 1.16
N ASP A 110 20.02 -10.15 1.17
CA ASP A 110 20.81 -9.20 1.97
C ASP A 110 20.48 -9.37 3.45
N LYS A 111 19.20 -9.63 3.76
CA LYS A 111 18.77 -10.00 5.12
C LYS A 111 19.44 -11.30 5.59
N LEU A 112 19.47 -12.32 4.73
CA LEU A 112 20.06 -13.62 5.08
C LEU A 112 21.57 -13.55 5.27
N LEU A 113 22.29 -12.84 4.40
CA LEU A 113 23.74 -12.63 4.49
C LEU A 113 24.11 -11.87 5.78
N ALA A 114 23.30 -10.86 6.14
CA ALA A 114 23.40 -10.13 7.40
C ALA A 114 22.85 -10.91 8.62
N ARG A 115 22.52 -12.20 8.47
CA ARG A 115 21.96 -13.09 9.52
C ARG A 115 20.68 -12.55 10.19
N ARG A 116 19.93 -11.68 9.50
CA ARG A 116 18.61 -11.20 9.91
C ARG A 116 17.55 -12.17 9.43
N ILE A 117 17.14 -13.07 10.31
CA ILE A 117 16.16 -14.12 10.01
C ILE A 117 14.81 -13.73 10.64
N ASP A 118 13.82 -13.49 9.79
CA ASP A 118 12.44 -13.23 10.23
C ASP A 118 11.83 -14.52 10.82
N PRO A 119 10.92 -14.43 11.82
CA PRO A 119 10.23 -15.61 12.37
C PRO A 119 9.49 -16.44 11.30
N ASP A 120 9.58 -17.77 11.40
CA ASP A 120 8.94 -18.72 10.47
C ASP A 120 7.42 -18.50 10.32
N ALA A 121 6.75 -18.09 11.40
CA ALA A 121 5.31 -17.77 11.37
C ALA A 121 4.97 -16.69 10.34
N TRP A 122 5.82 -15.66 10.19
CA TRP A 122 5.62 -14.58 9.23
C TRP A 122 5.91 -15.02 7.79
N PHE A 123 6.96 -15.81 7.60
CA PHE A 123 7.24 -16.42 6.31
C PHE A 123 6.08 -17.32 5.84
N GLY A 124 5.63 -18.22 6.72
CA GLY A 124 4.52 -19.13 6.45
C GLY A 124 3.20 -18.39 6.22
N LEU A 125 2.93 -17.30 6.95
CA LEU A 125 1.76 -16.45 6.70
C LEU A 125 1.85 -15.76 5.34
N ARG A 126 2.99 -15.14 5.02
CA ARG A 126 3.22 -14.45 3.74
C ARG A 126 3.05 -15.42 2.57
N TYR A 127 3.68 -16.59 2.64
CA TYR A 127 3.60 -17.62 1.61
C TYR A 127 2.17 -18.12 1.41
N ARG A 128 1.46 -18.47 2.49
CA ARG A 128 0.05 -18.91 2.41
C ARG A 128 -0.87 -17.82 1.87
N THR A 129 -0.64 -16.56 2.23
CA THR A 129 -1.41 -15.41 1.72
C THR A 129 -1.21 -15.25 0.22
N TRP A 130 0.02 -15.36 -0.27
CA TRP A 130 0.31 -15.32 -1.71
C TRP A 130 -0.38 -16.44 -2.47
N LEU A 131 -0.28 -17.67 -2.00
CA LEU A 131 -0.99 -18.81 -2.61
C LEU A 131 -2.50 -18.58 -2.63
N ARG A 132 -3.08 -18.14 -1.50
CA ARG A 132 -4.52 -17.91 -1.39
C ARG A 132 -4.99 -16.79 -2.30
N ASN A 133 -4.21 -15.72 -2.44
CA ASN A 133 -4.51 -14.64 -3.37
C ASN A 133 -4.45 -15.12 -4.83
N ALA A 134 -3.43 -15.90 -5.19
CA ALA A 134 -3.30 -16.48 -6.53
C ALA A 134 -4.46 -17.42 -6.87
N ASP A 135 -4.90 -18.24 -5.92
CA ASP A 135 -6.08 -19.11 -6.09
C ASP A 135 -7.36 -18.29 -6.24
N ASN A 136 -7.53 -17.25 -5.42
CA ASN A 136 -8.69 -16.37 -5.49
C ASN A 136 -8.78 -15.63 -6.83
N TRP A 137 -7.66 -15.10 -7.34
CA TRP A 137 -7.62 -14.38 -8.62
C TRP A 137 -7.92 -15.27 -9.82
N ARG A 138 -7.54 -16.56 -9.77
CA ARG A 138 -7.83 -17.54 -10.82
C ARG A 138 -9.26 -18.09 -10.76
N SER A 139 -10.00 -17.77 -9.69
CA SER A 139 -11.36 -18.27 -9.50
C SER A 139 -12.31 -17.72 -10.58
N PRO A 140 -13.16 -18.54 -11.21
CA PRO A 140 -14.13 -18.08 -12.20
C PRO A 140 -15.20 -17.15 -11.60
N VAL A 141 -15.37 -17.18 -10.27
CA VAL A 141 -16.30 -16.33 -9.50
C VAL A 141 -15.60 -15.14 -8.83
N PHE A 142 -14.34 -14.84 -9.20
CA PHE A 142 -13.62 -13.69 -8.66
C PHE A 142 -14.43 -12.41 -8.85
N GLY A 143 -14.60 -11.68 -7.75
CA GLY A 143 -15.39 -10.44 -7.70
C GLY A 143 -16.90 -10.62 -7.64
N LEU A 144 -17.44 -11.85 -7.60
CA LEU A 144 -18.89 -12.10 -7.46
C LEU A 144 -19.30 -12.58 -6.07
N VAL A 145 -18.35 -13.08 -5.25
CA VAL A 145 -18.62 -13.67 -3.92
C VAL A 145 -18.40 -12.68 -2.76
N GLY A 146 -17.73 -11.55 -3.02
CA GLY A 146 -17.46 -10.52 -2.01
C GLY A 146 -18.68 -9.67 -1.59
N PRO A 147 -19.61 -9.33 -2.49
CA PRO A 147 -20.78 -8.52 -2.13
C PRO A 147 -21.74 -9.22 -1.16
N ARG A 148 -22.37 -8.43 -0.29
CA ARG A 148 -23.35 -8.87 0.72
C ARG A 148 -24.74 -8.98 0.11
N VAL A 149 -24.90 -9.93 -0.82
CA VAL A 149 -26.15 -10.21 -1.55
C VAL A 149 -26.41 -11.71 -1.57
N ASP A 150 -27.67 -12.10 -1.71
CA ASP A 150 -28.01 -13.51 -1.86
C ASP A 150 -27.49 -14.05 -3.20
N LEU A 151 -27.04 -15.30 -3.19
CA LEU A 151 -26.47 -15.96 -4.38
C LEU A 151 -27.57 -16.50 -5.29
N ILE A 152 -28.28 -15.59 -5.94
CA ILE A 152 -29.38 -15.94 -6.85
C ILE A 152 -28.79 -16.34 -8.22
N PRO A 153 -29.08 -17.56 -8.74
CA PRO A 153 -28.42 -18.08 -9.94
C PRO A 153 -28.52 -17.20 -11.19
N HIS A 154 -29.69 -16.62 -11.48
CA HIS A 154 -29.85 -15.78 -12.68
C HIS A 154 -29.02 -14.50 -12.60
N GLN A 155 -28.95 -13.86 -11.43
CA GLN A 155 -28.17 -12.64 -11.21
C GLN A 155 -26.67 -12.91 -11.36
N LEU A 156 -26.20 -14.04 -10.81
CA LEU A 156 -24.80 -14.46 -10.93
C LEU A 156 -24.42 -14.79 -12.37
N TYR A 157 -25.32 -15.45 -13.10
CA TYR A 157 -25.13 -15.75 -14.52
C TYR A 157 -24.99 -14.47 -15.34
N ILE A 158 -25.93 -13.53 -15.19
CA ILE A 158 -25.89 -12.23 -15.89
C ILE A 158 -24.60 -11.48 -15.53
N ALA A 159 -24.28 -11.37 -14.24
CA ALA A 159 -23.07 -10.67 -13.81
C ALA A 159 -21.80 -11.32 -14.36
N HIS A 160 -21.76 -12.67 -14.41
CA HIS A 160 -20.63 -13.39 -14.98
C HIS A 160 -20.48 -13.11 -16.48
N GLU A 161 -21.55 -13.31 -17.25
CA GLU A 161 -21.57 -13.15 -18.71
C GLU A 161 -21.24 -11.73 -19.13
N VAL A 162 -21.84 -10.74 -18.48
CA VAL A 162 -21.62 -9.33 -18.81
C VAL A 162 -20.21 -8.91 -18.43
N ALA A 163 -19.76 -9.21 -17.22
CA ALA A 163 -18.44 -8.80 -16.76
C ALA A 163 -17.30 -9.50 -17.53
N SER A 164 -17.52 -10.67 -18.14
CA SER A 164 -16.49 -11.35 -18.95
C SER A 164 -16.23 -10.69 -20.32
N ARG A 165 -17.11 -9.81 -20.81
CA ARG A 165 -16.94 -9.10 -22.10
C ARG A 165 -15.93 -7.97 -21.95
N GLN A 166 -15.09 -7.71 -22.97
CA GLN A 166 -14.03 -6.68 -22.92
C GLN A 166 -14.54 -5.25 -22.68
N ALA A 167 -15.65 -4.87 -23.31
CA ALA A 167 -16.30 -3.57 -23.13
C ALA A 167 -17.82 -3.80 -23.05
N PRO A 168 -18.36 -4.14 -21.87
CA PRO A 168 -19.75 -4.53 -21.74
C PRO A 168 -20.69 -3.35 -22.04
N ARG A 169 -21.56 -3.54 -23.03
CA ARG A 169 -22.69 -2.65 -23.34
C ARG A 169 -23.94 -3.52 -23.31
N VAL A 170 -24.78 -3.33 -22.29
CA VAL A 170 -25.93 -4.20 -22.04
C VAL A 170 -27.13 -3.38 -21.55
N LEU A 171 -28.33 -3.92 -21.79
CA LEU A 171 -29.57 -3.42 -21.24
C LEU A 171 -30.13 -4.50 -20.30
N LEU A 172 -30.26 -4.19 -19.01
CA LEU A 172 -30.89 -5.07 -18.02
C LEU A 172 -32.40 -4.83 -18.03
N ALA A 173 -33.15 -5.71 -18.69
CA ALA A 173 -34.58 -5.54 -18.99
C ALA A 173 -35.50 -6.51 -18.24
N ASP A 174 -35.01 -7.18 -17.21
CA ASP A 174 -35.76 -8.05 -16.29
C ASP A 174 -37.00 -7.39 -15.65
N GLU A 175 -37.90 -8.18 -15.09
CA GLU A 175 -39.07 -7.65 -14.39
C GLU A 175 -38.69 -6.76 -13.19
N VAL A 176 -39.60 -5.86 -12.82
CA VAL A 176 -39.43 -4.99 -11.65
C VAL A 176 -39.30 -5.85 -10.40
N GLY A 177 -38.25 -5.60 -9.62
CA GLY A 177 -37.98 -6.35 -8.39
C GLY A 177 -37.05 -7.56 -8.55
N LEU A 178 -36.64 -7.95 -9.77
CA LEU A 178 -35.72 -9.08 -9.98
C LEU A 178 -34.25 -8.77 -9.67
N GLY A 179 -33.94 -7.54 -9.23
CA GLY A 179 -32.63 -7.18 -8.72
C GLY A 179 -31.66 -6.58 -9.74
N LYS A 180 -32.16 -5.80 -10.72
CA LYS A 180 -31.34 -5.05 -11.68
C LYS A 180 -30.20 -4.24 -11.02
N THR A 181 -30.48 -3.59 -9.89
CA THR A 181 -29.48 -2.83 -9.12
C THR A 181 -28.40 -3.73 -8.55
N ILE A 182 -28.76 -4.94 -8.12
CA ILE A 182 -27.83 -5.96 -7.63
C ILE A 182 -26.95 -6.48 -8.76
N GLU A 183 -27.54 -6.79 -9.91
CA GLU A 183 -26.81 -7.23 -11.11
C GLU A 183 -25.82 -6.16 -11.57
N ALA A 184 -26.25 -4.89 -11.66
CA ALA A 184 -25.37 -3.76 -11.97
C ALA A 184 -24.23 -3.64 -10.95
N GLY A 185 -24.53 -3.76 -9.65
CA GLY A 185 -23.54 -3.75 -8.58
C GLY A 185 -22.53 -4.89 -8.70
N LEU A 186 -22.97 -6.12 -9.00
CA LEU A 186 -22.10 -7.28 -9.20
C LEU A 186 -21.16 -7.08 -10.40
N ILE A 187 -21.70 -6.56 -11.51
CA ILE A 187 -20.91 -6.23 -12.71
C ILE A 187 -19.83 -5.20 -12.37
N MET A 188 -20.23 -4.07 -11.75
CA MET A 188 -19.30 -3.01 -11.36
C MET A 188 -18.23 -3.51 -10.40
N HIS A 189 -18.62 -4.27 -9.37
CA HIS A 189 -17.71 -4.81 -8.37
C HIS A 189 -16.67 -5.74 -9.00
N ARG A 190 -17.07 -6.63 -9.93
CA ARG A 190 -16.13 -7.49 -10.65
C ARG A 190 -15.20 -6.70 -11.57
N LEU A 191 -15.70 -5.69 -12.30
CA LEU A 191 -14.88 -4.86 -13.17
C LEU A 191 -13.86 -4.01 -12.39
N LEU A 192 -14.24 -3.52 -11.21
CA LEU A 192 -13.35 -2.76 -10.33
C LEU A 192 -12.26 -3.65 -9.72
N LEU A 193 -12.62 -4.83 -9.19
CA LEU A 193 -11.66 -5.75 -8.59
C LEU A 193 -10.71 -6.39 -9.59
N SER A 194 -11.13 -6.54 -10.85
CA SER A 194 -10.25 -6.97 -11.95
C SER A 194 -9.46 -5.81 -12.57
N GLU A 195 -9.54 -4.61 -11.99
CA GLU A 195 -8.86 -3.39 -12.45
C GLU A 195 -9.18 -2.98 -13.89
N ARG A 196 -10.25 -3.55 -14.47
CA ARG A 196 -10.68 -3.27 -15.84
C ARG A 196 -11.37 -1.93 -15.98
N VAL A 197 -11.93 -1.43 -14.89
CA VAL A 197 -12.41 -0.06 -14.77
C VAL A 197 -11.83 0.56 -13.52
N ARG A 198 -11.48 1.85 -13.61
CA ARG A 198 -11.06 2.66 -12.45
C ARG A 198 -12.12 3.70 -12.11
N ARG A 199 -12.87 4.13 -13.12
CA ARG A 199 -13.89 5.17 -13.03
C ARG A 199 -15.27 4.62 -13.30
N VAL A 200 -16.25 5.04 -12.50
CA VAL A 200 -17.64 4.63 -12.61
C VAL A 200 -18.52 5.87 -12.48
N LEU A 201 -19.43 6.05 -13.44
CA LEU A 201 -20.50 7.05 -13.39
C LEU A 201 -21.83 6.31 -13.35
N ILE A 202 -22.66 6.62 -12.38
CA ILE A 202 -24.02 6.09 -12.27
C ILE A 202 -24.97 7.27 -12.40
N VAL A 203 -25.83 7.28 -13.42
CA VAL A 203 -26.82 8.34 -13.60
C VAL A 203 -28.18 7.81 -13.18
N VAL A 204 -28.79 8.44 -12.18
CA VAL A 204 -30.10 8.04 -11.65
C VAL A 204 -31.00 9.25 -11.45
N PRO A 205 -32.34 9.08 -11.48
CA PRO A 205 -33.26 10.11 -11.01
C PRO A 205 -32.97 10.49 -9.56
N GLU A 206 -33.20 11.75 -9.21
CA GLU A 206 -32.94 12.29 -7.87
C GLU A 206 -33.57 11.44 -6.75
N ALA A 207 -34.80 10.97 -6.98
CA ALA A 207 -35.54 10.12 -6.04
C ALA A 207 -34.84 8.79 -5.70
N LEU A 208 -33.91 8.32 -6.53
CA LEU A 208 -33.18 7.05 -6.35
C LEU A 208 -31.73 7.24 -5.88
N LEU A 209 -31.22 8.48 -5.78
CA LEU A 209 -29.82 8.77 -5.41
C LEU A 209 -29.42 8.07 -4.11
N TYR A 210 -30.17 8.32 -3.02
CA TYR A 210 -29.84 7.75 -1.71
C TYR A 210 -29.96 6.22 -1.68
N GLN A 211 -30.91 5.65 -2.42
CA GLN A 211 -31.04 4.20 -2.52
C GLN A 211 -29.77 3.60 -3.13
N TRP A 212 -29.31 4.13 -4.26
CA TRP A 212 -28.08 3.68 -4.92
C TRP A 212 -26.85 3.87 -4.04
N LEU A 213 -26.70 5.02 -3.39
CA LEU A 213 -25.57 5.29 -2.49
C LEU A 213 -25.51 4.27 -1.35
N VAL A 214 -26.64 3.99 -0.70
CA VAL A 214 -26.72 3.04 0.42
C VAL A 214 -26.48 1.61 -0.05
N GLU A 215 -27.08 1.19 -1.17
CA GLU A 215 -26.88 -0.15 -1.71
C GLU A 215 -25.42 -0.39 -2.11
N MET A 216 -24.80 0.55 -2.84
CA MET A 216 -23.40 0.44 -3.26
C MET A 216 -22.45 0.41 -2.06
N LEU A 217 -22.68 1.22 -1.05
CA LEU A 217 -21.86 1.23 0.16
C LEU A 217 -22.04 -0.05 0.99
N ARG A 218 -23.27 -0.45 1.28
CA ARG A 218 -23.55 -1.53 2.24
C ARG A 218 -23.42 -2.92 1.65
N ARG A 219 -23.83 -3.10 0.38
CA ARG A 219 -23.81 -4.41 -0.28
C ARG A 219 -22.50 -4.64 -1.02
N PHE A 220 -21.91 -3.62 -1.63
CA PHE A 220 -20.74 -3.78 -2.50
C PHE A 220 -19.46 -3.15 -1.92
N ASN A 221 -19.52 -2.52 -0.74
CA ASN A 221 -18.39 -1.79 -0.16
C ASN A 221 -17.84 -0.68 -1.11
N LEU A 222 -18.69 -0.14 -1.98
CA LEU A 222 -18.35 0.92 -2.93
C LEU A 222 -18.82 2.26 -2.40
N ARG A 223 -17.86 3.14 -2.06
CA ARG A 223 -18.12 4.55 -1.76
C ARG A 223 -18.30 5.30 -3.08
N LEU A 224 -19.43 6.00 -3.20
CA LEU A 224 -19.75 6.89 -4.30
C LEU A 224 -19.83 8.33 -3.78
N SER A 225 -19.40 9.27 -4.61
CA SER A 225 -19.52 10.70 -4.35
C SER A 225 -20.72 11.23 -5.12
N ILE A 226 -21.69 11.82 -4.42
CA ILE A 226 -22.81 12.53 -5.06
C ILE A 226 -22.26 13.79 -5.72
N PHE A 227 -22.72 14.05 -6.93
CA PHE A 227 -22.33 15.22 -7.69
C PHE A 227 -23.56 16.07 -8.03
N ASP A 228 -23.73 17.16 -7.28
CA ASP A 228 -24.82 18.13 -7.41
C ASP A 228 -24.33 19.45 -8.05
N ASP A 229 -25.27 20.36 -8.30
CA ASP A 229 -24.99 21.66 -8.92
C ASP A 229 -23.98 22.48 -8.09
N ASP A 230 -24.05 22.42 -6.76
CA ASP A 230 -23.13 23.10 -5.86
C ASP A 230 -21.70 22.59 -6.02
N ARG A 231 -21.51 21.27 -6.10
CA ARG A 231 -20.19 20.65 -6.37
C ARG A 231 -19.67 20.95 -7.77
N PHE A 232 -20.55 21.08 -8.76
CA PHE A 232 -20.16 21.44 -10.11
C PHE A 232 -19.62 22.87 -10.17
N VAL A 233 -20.30 23.82 -9.52
CA VAL A 233 -19.89 25.23 -9.48
C VAL A 233 -18.63 25.44 -8.64
N ALA A 234 -18.46 24.66 -7.57
CA ALA A 234 -17.28 24.77 -6.69
C ALA A 234 -16.00 24.14 -7.26
N SER A 235 -16.04 23.52 -8.44
CA SER A 235 -14.88 22.88 -9.04
C SER A 235 -14.03 23.88 -9.84
N ASP A 236 -12.76 24.00 -9.47
CA ASP A 236 -11.74 24.78 -10.20
C ASP A 236 -11.11 23.99 -11.35
N GLU A 237 -11.53 22.74 -11.60
CA GLU A 237 -10.99 21.89 -12.67
C GLU A 237 -11.67 22.15 -14.02
N GLU A 238 -10.93 22.04 -15.13
CA GLU A 238 -11.48 22.13 -16.50
C GLU A 238 -12.55 21.07 -16.78
N ASN A 239 -12.45 19.92 -16.09
CA ASN A 239 -13.51 18.90 -16.06
C ASN A 239 -13.84 18.54 -14.60
N PRO A 240 -14.94 19.06 -14.05
CA PRO A 240 -15.34 18.87 -12.65
C PRO A 240 -15.53 17.42 -12.21
N PHE A 241 -15.72 16.50 -13.16
CA PHE A 241 -15.87 15.08 -12.86
C PHE A 241 -14.53 14.38 -12.61
N LEU A 242 -13.38 14.99 -12.94
CA LEU A 242 -12.07 14.34 -12.83
C LEU A 242 -11.59 14.16 -11.38
N GLY A 243 -11.93 15.08 -10.49
CA GLY A 243 -11.56 15.05 -9.07
C GLY A 243 -12.01 13.81 -8.30
N GLU A 244 -13.03 13.08 -8.79
CA GLU A 244 -13.53 11.86 -8.16
C GLU A 244 -13.53 10.68 -9.15
N GLN A 245 -13.16 9.49 -8.67
CA GLN A 245 -13.14 8.29 -9.52
C GLN A 245 -14.52 7.64 -9.63
N ARG A 246 -15.42 7.86 -8.65
CA ARG A 246 -16.73 7.19 -8.59
C ARG A 246 -17.82 8.20 -8.28
N VAL A 247 -18.62 8.49 -9.29
CA VAL A 247 -19.58 9.58 -9.27
C VAL A 247 -21.00 9.04 -9.43
N LEU A 248 -21.92 9.58 -8.62
CA LEU A 248 -23.36 9.34 -8.66
C LEU A 248 -24.08 10.66 -8.93
#